data_AF-A0A1V3X2V6-F1
#
_entry.id   AF-A0A1V3X2V6-F1
#
_cell.length_a   1.000
_cell.length_b   1.000
_cell.length_c   1.000
_cell.angle_alpha   90.00
_cell.angle_beta   90.00
_cell.angle_gamma   90.00
#
_symmetry.space_group_name_H-M   'P 1'
#
loop_
_entity.id
_entity.type
_entity.pdbx_description
1 polymer ?
#
loop_
_entity_poly.entity_id
_entity_poly.type
_entity_poly.pdbx_seq_one_letter_code
_entity_poly.pdbx_strand_id
1 'polypeptide(L)'
;MTEFMRNSDAFTWAMETDPRLRSTVVTVVLLDRSPDWDQIRQRFDLISRELPMFRQRVVESPPPAPPRWEYDADFDLDYHMRRVAVSGAGTLDDVLEMARVAAMQDFDRARALWEATLIEGLHDGAAAVICKFHHALTDGVGGIQIAMRLFDLSEEHYELESLPAAPEVPQPSRLEGTAIRGAIAPRCLPTW
;
A
#
# COMPACT_ATOMS: atom_id res chain seq x y z
N MET A 1 11.06 -13.99 -7.54
CA MET A 1 10.45 -14.83 -6.48
C MET A 1 9.85 -13.88 -5.47
N THR A 2 8.54 -13.96 -5.25
CA THR A 2 7.83 -13.27 -4.17
C THR A 2 8.38 -13.76 -2.82
N GLU A 3 8.88 -12.83 -2.01
CA GLU A 3 9.54 -13.15 -0.74
C GLU A 3 8.52 -13.21 0.40
N PHE A 4 8.77 -14.10 1.35
CA PHE A 4 8.00 -14.15 2.59
C PHE A 4 8.11 -12.83 3.35
N MET A 5 7.04 -12.45 4.02
CA MET A 5 7.05 -11.27 4.90
C MET A 5 8.08 -11.46 6.02
N ARG A 6 8.71 -10.36 6.43
CA ARG A 6 9.55 -10.38 7.63
C ARG A 6 8.67 -10.65 8.86
N ASN A 7 9.27 -11.15 9.93
CA ASN A 7 8.53 -11.48 11.14
C ASN A 7 7.77 -10.29 11.74
N SER A 8 8.34 -9.07 11.69
CA SER A 8 7.65 -7.84 12.12
C SER A 8 6.39 -7.57 11.31
N ASP A 9 6.49 -7.75 10.00
CA ASP A 9 5.45 -7.41 9.04
C ASP A 9 4.32 -8.44 9.16
N ALA A 10 4.68 -9.73 9.22
CA ALA A 10 3.74 -10.82 9.44
C ALA A 10 3.02 -10.69 10.80
N PHE A 11 3.71 -10.21 11.83
CA PHE A 11 3.11 -9.95 13.14
C PHE A 11 2.07 -8.82 13.08
N THR A 12 2.41 -7.66 12.51
CA THR A 12 1.46 -6.54 12.35
C THR A 12 0.25 -6.94 11.49
N TRP A 13 0.48 -7.69 10.41
CA TRP A 13 -0.58 -8.26 9.58
C TRP A 13 -1.52 -9.19 10.36
N ALA A 14 -0.96 -10.11 11.15
CA ALA A 14 -1.75 -11.06 11.92
C ALA A 14 -2.61 -10.38 13.00
N MET A 15 -2.09 -9.32 13.65
CA MET A 15 -2.81 -8.55 14.65
C MET A 15 -4.13 -7.98 14.14
N GLU A 16 -4.19 -7.56 12.86
CA GLU A 16 -5.38 -6.97 12.25
C GLU A 16 -6.55 -7.95 12.06
N THR A 17 -6.38 -9.22 12.44
CA THR A 17 -7.53 -10.13 12.60
C THR A 17 -8.53 -9.58 13.63
N ASP A 18 -8.06 -8.82 14.64
CA ASP A 18 -8.92 -7.95 15.44
C ASP A 18 -8.94 -6.54 14.82
N PRO A 19 -10.11 -6.04 14.36
CA PRO A 19 -10.24 -4.69 13.82
C PRO A 19 -9.78 -3.56 14.76
N ARG A 20 -9.71 -3.81 16.08
CA ARG A 20 -9.18 -2.85 17.06
C ARG A 20 -7.66 -2.70 17.02
N LEU A 21 -6.97 -3.67 16.43
CA LEU A 21 -5.51 -3.74 16.36
C LEU A 21 -5.00 -3.47 14.94
N ARG A 22 -5.78 -2.75 14.14
CA ARG A 22 -5.35 -2.26 12.82
C ARG A 22 -4.05 -1.49 12.97
N SER A 23 -3.06 -1.93 12.21
CA SER A 23 -1.73 -1.36 12.16
C SER A 23 -1.67 -0.33 11.03
N THR A 24 -2.57 0.65 11.05
CA THR A 24 -2.59 1.76 10.08
C THR A 24 -1.70 2.89 10.57
N VAL A 25 -0.82 3.37 9.70
CA VAL A 25 0.01 4.56 9.90
C VAL A 25 -0.54 5.67 9.02
N VAL A 26 -0.87 6.81 9.63
CA VAL A 26 -1.31 8.01 8.90
C VAL A 26 -0.31 9.13 9.12
N THR A 27 0.08 9.80 8.05
CA THR A 27 0.93 10.98 8.07
C THR A 27 0.21 12.13 7.37
N VAL A 28 0.21 13.30 8.00
CA VAL A 28 -0.30 14.55 7.42
C VAL A 28 0.89 15.42 7.07
N VAL A 29 1.00 15.77 5.79
CA VAL A 29 2.00 16.70 5.27
C VAL A 29 1.30 18.00 4.95
N LEU A 30 1.70 19.09 5.59
CA LEU A 30 1.21 20.43 5.26
C LEU A 30 2.09 21.05 4.18
N LEU A 31 1.46 21.72 3.23
CA LEU A 31 2.10 22.35 2.09
C LEU A 31 1.72 23.83 2.08
N ASP A 32 2.70 24.71 1.89
CA ASP A 32 2.48 26.16 1.81
C ASP A 32 1.58 26.57 0.64
N ARG A 33 1.51 25.73 -0.40
CA ARG A 33 0.64 25.90 -1.57
C ARG A 33 0.19 24.56 -2.13
N SER A 34 -0.94 24.56 -2.83
CA SER A 34 -1.35 23.37 -3.60
C SER A 34 -0.33 23.05 -4.71
N PRO A 35 0.20 21.81 -4.77
CA PRO A 35 1.04 21.36 -5.85
C PRO A 35 0.20 21.07 -7.10
N ASP A 36 0.85 21.09 -8.27
CA ASP A 36 0.21 20.56 -9.46
C ASP A 36 -0.07 19.05 -9.30
N TRP A 37 -1.26 18.63 -9.72
CA TRP A 37 -1.73 17.26 -9.53
C TRP A 37 -0.91 16.24 -10.32
N ASP A 38 -0.47 16.59 -11.53
CA ASP A 38 0.30 15.67 -12.35
C ASP A 38 1.72 15.52 -11.80
N GLN A 39 2.29 16.58 -11.21
CA GLN A 39 3.59 16.52 -10.53
C GLN A 39 3.57 15.59 -9.31
N ILE A 40 2.59 15.73 -8.42
CA ILE A 40 2.50 14.84 -7.25
C ILE A 40 2.23 13.39 -7.68
N ARG A 41 1.37 13.16 -8.69
CA ARG A 41 1.15 11.83 -9.25
C ARG A 41 2.42 11.21 -9.79
N GLN A 42 3.20 11.96 -10.56
CA GLN A 42 4.45 11.49 -11.13
C GLN A 42 5.44 11.10 -10.03
N ARG A 43 5.49 11.87 -8.93
CA ARG A 43 6.33 11.54 -7.78
C ARG A 43 5.95 10.20 -7.15
N PHE A 44 4.66 9.98 -6.88
CA PHE A 44 4.19 8.70 -6.35
C PHE A 44 4.36 7.55 -7.35
N ASP A 45 4.20 7.79 -8.66
CA ASP A 45 4.47 6.77 -9.68
C ASP A 45 5.95 6.34 -9.67
N LEU A 46 6.87 7.30 -9.61
CA LEU A 46 8.30 7.04 -9.47
C LEU A 46 8.60 6.20 -8.23
N ILE A 47 8.10 6.62 -7.05
CA ILE A 47 8.26 5.89 -5.79
C ILE A 47 7.71 4.47 -5.93
N SER A 48 6.54 4.32 -6.57
CA SER A 48 5.90 3.01 -6.72
C SER A 48 6.73 2.02 -7.56
N ARG A 49 7.56 2.53 -8.46
CA ARG A 49 8.42 1.73 -9.33
C ARG A 49 9.77 1.43 -8.68
N GLU A 50 10.27 2.34 -7.85
CA GLU A 50 11.54 2.19 -7.13
C GLU A 50 11.42 1.30 -5.89
N LEU A 51 10.28 1.35 -5.19
CA LEU A 51 10.01 0.58 -3.98
C LEU A 51 8.98 -0.51 -4.28
N PRO A 52 9.40 -1.77 -4.47
CA PRO A 52 8.49 -2.87 -4.86
C PRO A 52 7.24 -3.01 -4.01
N MET A 53 7.35 -2.72 -2.70
CA MET A 53 6.25 -2.78 -1.74
C MET A 53 5.05 -1.91 -2.09
N PHE A 54 5.22 -0.82 -2.85
CA PHE A 54 4.12 0.03 -3.32
C PHE A 54 3.29 -0.60 -4.43
N ARG A 55 3.79 -1.66 -5.06
CA ARG A 55 3.08 -2.43 -6.10
C ARG A 55 2.86 -3.88 -5.69
N GLN A 56 2.99 -4.18 -4.40
CA GLN A 56 2.82 -5.51 -3.84
C GLN A 56 1.67 -5.54 -2.83
N ARG A 57 0.92 -6.64 -2.86
CA ARG A 57 -0.11 -7.00 -1.89
C ARG A 57 0.34 -8.19 -1.06
N VAL A 58 -0.25 -8.34 0.13
CA VAL A 58 -0.01 -9.51 0.97
C VAL A 58 -0.89 -10.67 0.51
N VAL A 59 -0.31 -11.85 0.42
CA VAL A 59 -1.04 -13.10 0.14
C VAL A 59 -0.72 -14.15 1.19
N GLU A 60 -1.77 -14.82 1.66
CA GLU A 60 -1.64 -15.92 2.60
C GLU A 60 -0.88 -17.11 1.99
N SER A 61 -0.21 -17.86 2.86
CA SER A 61 0.49 -19.10 2.52
C SER A 61 -0.08 -20.27 3.31
N PRO A 62 0.00 -21.51 2.80
CA PRO A 62 -0.38 -22.69 3.59
C PRO A 62 0.45 -22.78 4.88
N PRO A 63 -0.17 -23.06 6.05
CA PRO A 63 0.57 -23.25 7.28
C PRO A 63 1.62 -24.36 7.16
N PRO A 64 2.82 -24.20 7.77
CA PRO A 64 3.20 -23.15 8.71
C PRO A 64 3.91 -21.94 8.05
N ALA A 65 3.86 -21.79 6.72
CA ALA A 65 4.57 -20.71 6.04
C ALA A 65 3.93 -19.35 6.35
N PRO A 66 4.72 -18.28 6.55
CA PRO A 66 4.18 -16.95 6.74
C PRO A 66 3.54 -16.41 5.45
N PRO A 67 2.70 -15.36 5.54
CA PRO A 67 2.26 -14.64 4.36
C PRO A 67 3.45 -14.10 3.56
N ARG A 68 3.24 -13.82 2.27
CA ARG A 68 4.28 -13.33 1.36
C ARG A 68 3.81 -12.09 0.61
N TRP A 69 4.76 -11.29 0.13
CA TRP A 69 4.49 -10.18 -0.77
C TRP A 69 4.38 -10.66 -2.20
N GLU A 70 3.30 -10.31 -2.89
CA GLU A 70 3.08 -10.61 -4.30
C GLU A 70 2.76 -9.35 -5.07
N TYR A 71 3.32 -9.18 -6.27
CA TYR A 71 2.99 -8.02 -7.10
C TYR A 71 1.48 -8.01 -7.41
N ASP A 72 0.86 -6.85 -7.26
CA ASP A 72 -0.50 -6.61 -7.72
C ASP A 72 -0.47 -6.49 -9.25
N ALA A 73 -1.00 -7.52 -9.94
CA ALA A 73 -1.05 -7.57 -11.39
C ALA A 73 -1.97 -6.50 -11.98
N ASP A 74 -2.93 -6.03 -11.20
CA ASP A 74 -3.93 -5.03 -11.58
C ASP A 74 -3.64 -3.68 -10.90
N PHE A 75 -2.37 -3.41 -10.56
CA PHE A 75 -1.95 -2.17 -9.90
C PHE A 75 -2.41 -0.95 -10.71
N ASP A 76 -3.13 -0.07 -10.04
CA ASP A 76 -3.67 1.17 -10.61
C ASP A 76 -3.35 2.35 -9.68
N LEU A 77 -2.55 3.30 -10.16
CA LEU A 77 -2.18 4.48 -9.38
C LEU A 77 -3.40 5.33 -9.00
N ASP A 78 -4.44 5.36 -9.86
CA ASP A 78 -5.68 6.11 -9.60
C ASP A 78 -6.52 5.51 -8.48
N TYR A 79 -6.32 4.23 -8.16
CA TYR A 79 -6.94 3.62 -6.99
C TYR A 79 -6.32 4.17 -5.69
N HIS A 80 -5.00 4.34 -5.68
CA HIS A 80 -4.23 4.72 -4.51
C HIS A 80 -4.20 6.23 -4.27
N MET A 81 -4.35 7.04 -5.32
CA MET A 81 -4.24 8.49 -5.25
C MET A 81 -5.58 9.20 -5.42
N ARG A 82 -5.90 10.12 -4.52
CA ARG A 82 -7.11 10.94 -4.59
C ARG A 82 -6.77 12.43 -4.49
N ARG A 83 -7.59 13.26 -5.12
CA ARG A 83 -7.57 14.72 -5.01
C ARG A 83 -8.95 15.19 -4.59
N VAL A 84 -9.02 15.94 -3.50
CA VAL A 84 -10.26 16.45 -2.93
C VAL A 84 -10.10 17.89 -2.47
N ALA A 85 -11.20 18.63 -2.40
CA ALA A 85 -11.24 19.88 -1.65
C ALA A 85 -11.51 19.57 -0.17
N VAL A 86 -10.91 20.34 0.73
CA VAL A 86 -11.17 20.26 2.16
C VAL A 86 -12.66 20.48 2.43
N SER A 87 -13.22 19.62 3.28
CA SER A 87 -14.59 19.79 3.77
C SER A 87 -14.54 20.65 5.03
N GLY A 88 -15.16 21.82 5.02
CA GLY A 88 -15.22 22.70 6.20
C GLY A 88 -14.68 24.09 5.92
N ALA A 89 -13.97 24.66 6.89
CA ALA A 89 -13.49 26.03 6.85
C ALA A 89 -12.12 26.19 6.17
N GLY A 90 -11.40 25.10 5.92
CA GLY A 90 -10.06 25.12 5.34
C GLY A 90 -8.95 25.22 6.39
N THR A 91 -9.20 24.66 7.56
CA THR A 91 -8.31 24.67 8.73
C THR A 91 -7.54 23.35 8.86
N LEU A 92 -6.51 23.36 9.71
CA LEU A 92 -5.80 22.14 10.10
C LEU A 92 -6.74 21.13 10.77
N ASP A 93 -7.69 21.59 11.58
CA ASP A 93 -8.66 20.71 12.26
C ASP A 93 -9.53 19.96 11.25
N ASP A 94 -9.92 20.60 10.14
CA ASP A 94 -10.65 19.95 9.06
C ASP A 94 -9.82 18.82 8.43
N VAL A 95 -8.52 19.06 8.20
CA VAL A 95 -7.58 18.04 7.67
C VAL A 95 -7.37 16.90 8.68
N LEU A 96 -7.23 17.22 9.97
CA LEU A 96 -7.05 16.22 11.02
C LEU A 96 -8.29 15.34 11.19
N GLU A 97 -9.50 15.87 10.99
CA GLU A 97 -10.72 15.08 10.98
C GLU A 97 -10.76 14.11 9.79
N MET A 98 -10.35 14.56 8.60
CA MET A 98 -10.17 13.68 7.44
C MET A 98 -9.11 12.59 7.71
N ALA A 99 -7.99 12.94 8.35
CA ALA A 99 -6.95 11.99 8.74
C ALA A 99 -7.44 10.98 9.77
N ARG A 100 -8.27 11.41 10.73
CA ARG A 100 -8.93 10.53 11.71
C ARG A 100 -9.81 9.51 11.01
N VAL A 101 -10.59 9.93 10.01
CA VAL A 101 -11.40 9.00 9.20
C VAL A 101 -10.51 8.02 8.45
N ALA A 102 -9.47 8.50 7.76
CA ALA A 102 -8.52 7.65 7.04
C ALA A 102 -7.85 6.61 7.96
N ALA A 103 -7.49 6.99 9.19
CA ALA A 103 -6.87 6.10 10.19
C ALA A 103 -7.81 4.99 10.67
N MET A 104 -9.12 5.22 10.65
CA MET A 104 -10.13 4.22 11.04
C MET A 104 -10.56 3.32 9.88
N GLN A 105 -10.35 3.74 8.63
CA GLN A 105 -10.74 2.97 7.45
C GLN A 105 -9.79 1.80 7.21
N ASP A 106 -10.35 0.64 6.88
CA ASP A 106 -9.56 -0.53 6.49
C ASP A 106 -8.90 -0.33 5.13
N PHE A 107 -7.95 -1.20 4.78
CA PHE A 107 -7.44 -1.33 3.42
C PHE A 107 -8.19 -2.42 2.66
N ASP A 108 -8.27 -2.28 1.33
CA ASP A 108 -8.56 -3.42 0.47
C ASP A 108 -7.34 -4.34 0.42
N ARG A 109 -7.46 -5.51 1.04
CA ARG A 109 -6.39 -6.52 1.11
C ARG A 109 -6.04 -7.14 -0.23
N ALA A 110 -6.85 -6.92 -1.28
CA ALA A 110 -6.52 -7.33 -2.63
C ALA A 110 -5.51 -6.39 -3.32
N ARG A 111 -5.16 -5.25 -2.71
CA ARG A 111 -4.35 -4.18 -3.31
C ARG A 111 -3.07 -3.92 -2.53
N ALA A 112 -2.19 -3.10 -3.10
CA ALA A 112 -1.06 -2.55 -2.35
C ALA A 112 -1.55 -1.70 -1.18
N LEU A 113 -0.95 -1.88 0.00
CA LEU A 113 -1.51 -1.39 1.26
C LEU A 113 -1.11 0.06 1.58
N TRP A 114 -1.40 0.96 0.65
CA TRP A 114 -1.15 2.40 0.80
C TRP A 114 -2.16 3.25 0.03
N GLU A 115 -2.39 4.47 0.50
CA GLU A 115 -3.24 5.47 -0.13
C GLU A 115 -2.64 6.87 0.10
N ALA A 116 -2.82 7.78 -0.85
CA ALA A 116 -2.43 9.18 -0.73
C ALA A 116 -3.59 10.09 -1.16
N THR A 117 -3.93 11.09 -0.36
CA THR A 117 -4.99 12.06 -0.66
C THR A 117 -4.44 13.47 -0.60
N LEU A 118 -4.40 14.16 -1.75
CA LEU A 118 -4.18 15.60 -1.81
C LEU A 118 -5.47 16.32 -1.43
N ILE A 119 -5.36 17.24 -0.48
CA ILE A 119 -6.44 18.07 0.04
C ILE A 119 -6.13 19.52 -0.30
N GLU A 120 -6.99 20.12 -1.12
CA GLU A 120 -6.87 21.50 -1.58
C GLU A 120 -7.88 22.42 -0.89
N GLY A 121 -7.68 23.74 -0.98
CA GLY A 121 -8.65 24.72 -0.49
C GLY A 121 -8.47 25.11 0.98
N LEU A 122 -7.28 24.90 1.56
CA LEU A 122 -6.93 25.47 2.85
C LEU A 122 -6.70 26.99 2.71
N HIS A 123 -6.66 27.69 3.85
CA HIS A 123 -6.36 29.11 3.90
C HIS A 123 -5.05 29.48 3.18
N ASP A 124 -5.01 30.69 2.62
CA ASP A 124 -3.83 31.26 1.94
C ASP A 124 -3.35 30.45 0.72
N GLY A 125 -4.20 29.58 0.16
CA GLY A 125 -3.87 28.72 -0.98
C GLY A 125 -3.06 27.47 -0.61
N ALA A 126 -2.91 27.20 0.70
CA ALA A 126 -2.24 26.03 1.22
C ALA A 126 -2.96 24.73 0.85
N ALA A 127 -2.27 23.62 1.06
CA ALA A 127 -2.79 22.27 0.85
C ALA A 127 -2.26 21.31 1.91
N ALA A 128 -2.79 20.09 1.92
CA ALA A 128 -2.26 19.00 2.71
C ALA A 128 -2.25 17.70 1.93
N VAL A 129 -1.34 16.78 2.25
CA VAL A 129 -1.37 15.40 1.78
C VAL A 129 -1.54 14.48 2.96
N ILE A 130 -2.57 13.65 2.92
CA ILE A 130 -2.72 12.53 3.86
C ILE A 130 -2.15 11.29 3.19
N CYS A 131 -1.09 10.75 3.77
CA CYS A 131 -0.55 9.45 3.40
C CYS A 131 -1.01 8.42 4.43
N LYS A 132 -1.64 7.35 3.96
CA LYS A 132 -2.10 6.22 4.78
C LYS A 132 -1.36 4.98 4.33
N PHE A 133 -0.70 4.30 5.24
CA PHE A 133 0.04 3.07 4.98
C PHE A 133 -0.34 1.98 5.97
N HIS A 134 -0.27 0.73 5.56
CA HIS A 134 -0.27 -0.39 6.50
C HIS A 134 1.15 -0.57 7.09
N HIS A 135 1.26 -0.85 8.38
CA HIS A 135 2.54 -0.89 9.09
C HIS A 135 3.50 -1.96 8.55
N ALA A 136 3.00 -3.07 8.02
CA ALA A 136 3.83 -4.05 7.32
C ALA A 136 4.62 -3.44 6.14
N LEU A 137 4.14 -2.35 5.53
CA LEU A 137 4.82 -1.61 4.47
C LEU A 137 5.76 -0.54 5.05
N THR A 138 5.50 -0.05 6.25
CA THR A 138 6.29 0.96 6.94
C THR A 138 7.06 0.40 8.13
N ASP A 139 7.55 -0.84 8.04
CA ASP A 139 8.51 -1.35 9.02
C ASP A 139 9.69 -0.36 9.14
N GLY A 140 10.46 -0.41 10.23
CA GLY A 140 11.42 0.68 10.55
C GLY A 140 12.38 1.06 9.40
N VAL A 141 12.66 0.14 8.48
CA VAL A 141 13.46 0.41 7.27
C VAL A 141 12.58 0.98 6.15
N GLY A 142 11.42 0.39 5.88
CA GLY A 142 10.49 0.86 4.84
C GLY A 142 10.00 2.29 5.07
N GLY A 143 9.67 2.65 6.31
CA GLY A 143 9.22 4.01 6.65
C GLY A 143 10.25 5.10 6.33
N ILE A 144 11.53 4.83 6.61
CA ILE A 144 12.64 5.76 6.28
C ILE A 144 12.83 5.85 4.76
N GLN A 145 12.80 4.72 4.05
CA GLN A 145 12.91 4.71 2.59
C GLN A 145 11.78 5.51 1.92
N ILE A 146 10.57 5.39 2.45
CA ILE A 146 9.40 6.17 2.01
C ILE A 146 9.62 7.66 2.26
N ALA A 147 10.04 8.04 3.46
CA ALA A 147 10.29 9.44 3.79
C ALA A 147 11.39 10.05 2.90
N MET A 148 12.51 9.34 2.68
CA MET A 148 13.60 9.79 1.82
C MET A 148 13.20 9.94 0.34
N ARG A 149 12.15 9.25 -0.09
CA ARG A 149 11.64 9.32 -1.46
C ARG A 149 10.41 10.22 -1.58
N LEU A 150 9.65 10.48 -0.53
CA LEU A 150 8.56 11.45 -0.57
C LEU A 150 9.06 12.88 -0.42
N PHE A 151 10.06 13.09 0.45
CA PHE A 151 10.59 14.40 0.76
C PHE A 151 11.99 14.56 0.19
N ASP A 152 12.19 15.62 -0.60
CA ASP A 152 13.54 16.13 -0.82
C ASP A 152 13.97 16.98 0.38
N LEU A 153 15.27 17.02 0.64
CA LEU A 153 15.87 17.95 1.60
C LEU A 153 16.27 19.28 0.92
N SER A 154 16.13 19.39 -0.39
CA SER A 154 16.41 20.59 -1.19
C SER A 154 15.13 21.28 -1.68
N GLU A 155 15.16 22.62 -1.74
CA GLU A 155 14.10 23.45 -2.34
C GLU A 155 14.20 23.51 -3.89
N GLU A 156 15.20 22.85 -4.47
CA GLU A 156 15.41 22.89 -5.92
C GLU A 156 14.30 22.10 -6.63
N HIS A 157 13.78 22.66 -7.72
CA HIS A 157 12.79 21.97 -8.54
C HIS A 157 13.39 20.65 -9.04
N TYR A 158 12.71 19.54 -8.77
CA TYR A 158 13.01 18.26 -9.40
C TYR A 158 13.08 18.44 -10.92
N GLU A 159 14.25 18.21 -11.52
CA GLU A 159 14.26 17.79 -12.90
C GLU A 159 13.47 16.48 -12.97
N LEU A 160 12.55 16.40 -13.93
CA LEU A 160 11.73 15.21 -14.10
C LEU A 160 12.64 14.04 -14.47
N GLU A 161 12.99 13.23 -13.47
CA GLU A 161 13.70 11.98 -13.69
C GLU A 161 12.86 11.09 -14.60
N SER A 162 13.53 10.45 -15.56
CA SER A 162 12.87 9.46 -16.41
C SER A 162 12.31 8.35 -15.54
N LEU A 163 11.01 8.07 -15.67
CA LEU A 163 10.39 7.00 -14.90
C LEU A 163 11.10 5.67 -15.19
N PRO A 164 11.57 4.93 -14.16
CA PRO A 164 12.11 3.59 -14.38
C PRO A 164 11.03 2.70 -15.00
N ALA A 165 11.45 1.61 -15.67
CA ALA A 165 10.51 0.63 -16.20
C ALA A 165 9.62 0.11 -15.06
N ALA A 166 8.33 -0.10 -15.36
CA ALA A 166 7.45 -0.77 -14.40
C ALA A 166 8.05 -2.16 -14.07
N PRO A 167 8.01 -2.60 -12.80
CA PRO A 167 8.49 -3.93 -12.45
C PRO A 167 7.78 -5.00 -13.29
N GLU A 168 8.55 -5.95 -13.84
CA GLU A 168 7.95 -7.11 -14.49
C GLU A 168 7.22 -7.95 -13.45
N VAL A 169 5.89 -7.99 -13.54
CA VAL A 169 5.06 -8.85 -12.72
C VAL A 169 5.11 -10.25 -13.32
N PRO A 170 5.64 -11.27 -12.62
CA PRO A 170 5.56 -12.64 -13.09
C PRO A 170 4.08 -13.00 -13.23
N GLN A 171 3.61 -13.27 -14.45
CA GLN A 171 2.25 -13.76 -14.61
C GLN A 171 2.16 -15.11 -13.90
N PRO A 172 1.12 -15.33 -13.07
CA PRO A 172 0.93 -16.65 -12.48
C PRO A 172 0.86 -17.66 -13.61
N SER A 173 1.83 -18.58 -13.66
CA SER A 173 1.77 -19.71 -14.58
C SER A 173 0.42 -20.37 -14.36
N ARG A 174 -0.44 -20.39 -15.39
CA ARG A 174 -1.62 -21.24 -15.39
C ARG A 174 -1.12 -22.62 -15.01
N LEU A 175 -1.43 -23.07 -13.81
CA LEU A 175 -1.15 -24.43 -13.39
C LEU A 175 -1.85 -25.32 -14.41
N GLU A 176 -1.09 -25.92 -15.31
CA GLU A 176 -1.54 -27.10 -16.04
C GLU A 176 -1.94 -28.08 -14.95
N GLY A 177 -3.25 -28.33 -14.86
CA GLY A 177 -3.82 -29.22 -13.87
C GLY A 177 -3.29 -30.61 -14.10
N THR A 178 -2.17 -30.95 -13.46
CA THR A 178 -1.75 -32.33 -13.28
C THR A 178 -2.76 -32.94 -12.33
N ALA A 179 -3.82 -33.51 -12.90
CA ALA A 179 -4.79 -34.30 -12.19
C ALA A 179 -4.03 -35.36 -11.39
N ILE A 180 -3.97 -35.18 -10.07
CA ILE A 180 -3.61 -36.26 -9.16
C ILE A 180 -4.75 -37.26 -9.28
N ARG A 181 -4.62 -38.23 -10.20
CA ARG A 181 -5.44 -39.45 -10.21
C ARG A 181 -5.09 -40.22 -8.94
N GLY A 182 -5.67 -39.81 -7.82
CA GLY A 182 -5.78 -40.63 -6.63
C GLY A 182 -6.69 -41.80 -6.95
N ALA A 183 -6.10 -42.97 -7.21
CA ALA A 183 -6.83 -44.22 -7.19
C ALA A 183 -7.31 -44.47 -5.75
N ILE A 184 -8.54 -44.05 -5.45
CA ILE A 184 -9.25 -44.50 -4.25
C ILE A 184 -9.69 -45.93 -4.54
N ALA A 185 -8.90 -46.91 -4.10
CA ALA A 185 -9.38 -48.28 -4.00
C ALA A 185 -10.44 -48.35 -2.89
N PRO A 186 -11.62 -48.95 -3.12
CA PRO A 186 -12.61 -49.12 -2.07
C PRO A 186 -12.07 -50.11 -1.03
N ARG A 187 -11.83 -49.61 0.19
CA ARG A 187 -11.55 -50.46 1.35
C ARG A 187 -12.85 -51.16 1.74
N CYS A 188 -12.92 -52.47 1.50
CA CYS A 188 -13.92 -53.33 2.12
C CYS A 188 -13.76 -53.25 3.65
N LEU A 189 -14.84 -52.90 4.34
CA LEU A 189 -14.95 -53.07 5.79
C LEU A 189 -15.04 -54.57 6.11
N PRO A 190 -14.30 -55.09 7.10
CA PRO A 190 -14.61 -56.40 7.63
C PRO A 190 -15.84 -56.29 8.54
N THR A 191 -16.88 -57.04 8.21
CA THR A 191 -17.80 -57.61 9.20
C THR A 191 -16.99 -58.36 10.25
N TRP A 192 -17.08 -57.95 11.52
CA TRP A 192 -17.67 -58.67 12.66
C TRP A 192 -17.70 -57.72 13.86
#